data_AF-A0A4U2Q0H2-F1
#
_entry.id   AF-A0A4U2Q0H2-F1
#
_cell.length_a   1.000
_cell.length_b   1.000
_cell.length_c   1.000
_cell.angle_alpha   90.00
_cell.angle_beta   90.00
_cell.angle_gamma   90.00
#
_symmetry.space_group_name_H-M   'P 1'
#
loop_
_entity.id
_entity.type
_entity.pdbx_description
1 polymer ?
#
loop_
_entity_poly.entity_id
_entity_poly.type
_entity_poly.pdbx_seq_one_letter_code
_entity_poly.pdbx_strand_id
1 'polypeptide(L)'
;MRLSQWKMSDYNAKPFDTPDKLEQFLSVLVQAGVDIFHCPTRRFWVQEFEGSDLSFAGWVKKLTGKTTITVGSVGLDEEFVSLYTEGKGAGHKDINELLERLDNNEFDLVAVGRTLLSDPAWVTKIREGRIHDLQTFTLEALKMLF
;
A
#
# COMPACT_ATOMS: atom_id res chain seq x y z
N MET A 1 1.45 -14.83 -2.76
CA MET A 1 1.14 -14.92 -1.32
C MET A 1 0.74 -13.56 -0.78
N ARG A 2 -0.26 -13.45 0.10
CA ARG A 2 -0.59 -12.19 0.80
C ARG A 2 -0.14 -12.27 2.25
N LEU A 3 0.64 -11.29 2.73
CA LEU A 3 1.21 -11.27 4.09
C LEU A 3 1.01 -9.89 4.73
N SER A 4 0.69 -9.82 6.03
CA SER A 4 0.51 -8.53 6.73
C SER A 4 1.17 -8.50 8.10
N GLN A 5 1.84 -7.37 8.41
CA GLN A 5 2.39 -6.99 9.72
C GLN A 5 1.40 -6.10 10.51
N TRP A 6 0.10 -6.35 10.36
CA TRP A 6 -0.97 -5.72 11.15
C TRP A 6 -2.25 -6.55 11.02
N LYS A 7 -3.20 -6.36 11.95
CA LYS A 7 -4.52 -7.01 11.95
C LYS A 7 -5.62 -5.98 12.15
N MET A 8 -6.82 -6.25 11.64
CA MET A 8 -7.97 -5.34 11.81
C MET A 8 -8.31 -5.09 13.29
N SER A 9 -8.08 -6.08 14.15
CA SER A 9 -8.29 -5.98 15.60
C SER A 9 -7.10 -5.39 16.37
N ASP A 10 -5.93 -5.30 15.72
CA ASP A 10 -4.69 -4.83 16.34
C ASP A 10 -3.77 -4.25 15.27
N TYR A 11 -3.76 -2.92 15.18
CA TYR A 11 -2.91 -2.19 14.23
C TYR A 11 -1.44 -2.14 14.65
N ASN A 12 -1.11 -2.51 15.88
CA ASN A 12 0.27 -2.60 16.38
C ASN A 12 0.83 -4.02 16.26
N ALA A 13 0.01 -5.00 15.87
CA ALA A 13 0.43 -6.38 15.72
C ALA A 13 1.57 -6.49 14.71
N LYS A 14 2.77 -6.85 15.16
CA LYS A 14 3.95 -7.03 14.31
C LYS A 14 4.52 -8.44 14.50
N PRO A 15 4.00 -9.45 13.78
CA PRO A 15 4.38 -10.86 13.96
C PRO A 15 5.89 -11.09 13.78
N PHE A 16 6.53 -10.30 12.92
CA PHE A 16 7.97 -10.31 12.70
C PHE A 16 8.52 -8.92 13.07
N ASP A 17 8.92 -8.76 14.32
CA ASP A 17 9.36 -7.50 14.91
C ASP A 17 10.79 -7.09 14.50
N THR A 18 11.58 -8.01 13.92
CA THR A 18 12.90 -7.74 13.34
C THR A 18 13.01 -8.22 11.88
N PRO A 19 13.93 -7.63 11.09
CA PRO A 19 14.23 -8.10 9.74
C PRO A 19 14.61 -9.59 9.68
N ASP A 20 15.42 -10.07 10.64
CA ASP A 20 15.87 -11.46 10.67
C ASP A 20 14.71 -12.45 10.85
N LYS A 21 13.75 -12.14 11.73
CA LYS A 21 12.56 -12.99 11.92
C LYS A 21 11.68 -12.99 10.67
N LEU A 22 11.58 -11.85 9.99
CA LEU A 22 10.85 -11.75 8.74
C LEU A 22 11.52 -12.58 7.64
N GLU A 23 12.85 -12.49 7.50
CA GLU A 23 13.63 -13.25 6.53
C GLU A 23 13.51 -14.76 6.73
N GLN A 24 13.60 -15.24 7.97
CA GLN A 24 13.43 -16.66 8.29
C GLN A 24 12.06 -17.19 7.81
N PHE A 25 11.00 -16.43 8.06
CA PHE A 25 9.66 -16.80 7.61
C PHE A 25 9.51 -16.75 6.09
N LEU A 26 9.98 -15.67 5.46
CA LEU A 26 9.89 -15.49 4.01
C LEU A 26 10.69 -16.55 3.25
N SER A 27 11.83 -16.97 3.77
CA SER A 27 12.67 -18.01 3.16
C SER A 27 11.94 -19.33 2.98
N VAL A 28 11.12 -19.73 3.95
CA VAL A 28 10.28 -20.94 3.85
C VAL A 28 9.27 -20.80 2.72
N LEU A 29 8.65 -19.63 2.57
CA LEU A 29 7.67 -19.38 1.51
C LEU A 29 8.32 -19.35 0.12
N VAL A 30 9.52 -18.76 0.01
CA VAL A 30 10.28 -18.77 -1.24
C VAL A 30 10.67 -20.20 -1.63
N GLN A 31 11.17 -21.00 -0.68
CA GLN A 31 11.49 -22.42 -0.91
C GLN A 31 10.26 -23.25 -1.32
N ALA A 32 9.08 -22.89 -0.78
CA ALA A 32 7.81 -23.50 -1.18
C ALA A 32 7.30 -23.05 -2.58
N GLY A 33 8.04 -22.18 -3.29
CA GLY A 33 7.72 -21.76 -4.65
C GLY A 33 6.85 -20.51 -4.75
N VAL A 34 6.81 -19.65 -3.71
CA VAL A 34 6.11 -18.35 -3.84
C VAL A 34 6.89 -17.41 -4.76
N ASP A 35 6.23 -16.93 -5.81
CA ASP A 35 6.82 -16.00 -6.79
C ASP A 35 6.51 -14.53 -6.55
N ILE A 36 5.33 -14.23 -6.00
CA ILE A 36 4.86 -12.85 -5.79
C ILE A 36 4.33 -12.68 -4.36
N PHE A 37 4.74 -11.60 -3.69
CA PHE A 37 4.24 -11.21 -2.37
C PHE A 37 3.37 -9.96 -2.45
N HIS A 38 2.13 -10.07 -2.00
CA HIS A 38 1.24 -8.93 -1.77
C HIS A 38 1.35 -8.51 -0.31
N CYS A 39 1.83 -7.29 -0.09
CA CYS A 39 2.28 -6.76 1.19
C CYS A 39 1.39 -5.60 1.66
N PRO A 40 0.12 -5.85 2.05
CA PRO A 40 -0.78 -4.80 2.48
C PRO A 40 -0.35 -4.11 3.77
N THR A 41 -0.31 -2.78 3.71
CA THR A 41 -0.20 -1.88 4.85
C THR A 41 -1.38 -0.89 4.84
N ARG A 42 -1.52 -0.08 5.89
CA ARG A 42 -2.49 1.02 5.90
C ARG A 42 -2.03 2.19 5.05
N ARG A 43 -0.73 2.46 5.06
CA ARG A 43 -0.03 3.55 4.37
C ARG A 43 1.27 2.98 3.80
N PHE A 44 1.49 3.13 2.49
CA PHE A 44 2.67 2.54 1.85
C PHE A 44 3.99 3.16 2.33
N TRP A 45 3.96 4.40 2.81
CA TRP A 45 5.15 5.18 3.20
C TRP A 45 5.64 4.93 4.64
N VAL A 46 4.89 4.17 5.44
CA VAL A 46 5.31 3.91 6.83
C VAL A 46 6.50 2.96 6.82
N GLN A 47 7.58 3.40 7.46
CA GLN A 47 8.75 2.55 7.70
C GLN A 47 8.37 1.29 8.46
N GLU A 48 8.90 0.15 8.02
CA GLU A 48 8.60 -1.12 8.67
C GLU A 48 9.50 -1.35 9.89
N PHE A 49 10.80 -1.05 9.80
CA PHE A 49 11.78 -1.28 10.87
C PHE A 49 12.61 -0.01 11.13
N GLU A 50 13.03 0.18 12.37
CA GLU A 50 13.87 1.31 12.76
C GLU A 50 15.21 1.29 12.00
N GLY A 51 15.72 2.48 11.65
CA GLY A 51 16.97 2.62 10.90
C GLY A 51 16.86 2.40 9.38
N SER A 52 15.64 2.33 8.83
CA SER A 52 15.40 2.26 7.39
C SER A 52 14.07 2.89 7.02
N ASP A 53 14.05 3.63 5.90
CA ASP A 53 12.82 4.22 5.34
C ASP A 53 11.99 3.22 4.51
N LEU A 54 12.42 1.96 4.42
CA LEU A 54 11.74 0.95 3.64
C LEU A 54 10.39 0.57 4.28
N SER A 55 9.38 0.56 3.43
CA SER A 55 8.07 -0.02 3.73
C SER A 55 8.12 -1.54 3.89
N PHE A 56 7.01 -2.15 4.33
CA PHE A 56 6.92 -3.61 4.41
C PHE A 56 7.21 -4.30 3.06
N ALA A 57 6.65 -3.76 1.97
CA ALA A 57 6.88 -4.28 0.61
C ALA A 57 8.36 -4.15 0.21
N GLY A 58 8.99 -3.02 0.57
CA GLY A 58 10.43 -2.78 0.43
C GLY A 58 11.29 -3.83 1.13
N TRP A 59 10.97 -4.14 2.39
CA TRP A 59 11.68 -5.18 3.14
C TRP A 59 11.48 -6.57 2.55
N VAL A 60 10.24 -6.95 2.19
CA VAL A 60 9.99 -8.25 1.56
C VAL A 60 10.78 -8.38 0.26
N LYS A 61 10.82 -7.32 -0.57
CA LYS A 61 11.60 -7.32 -1.81
C LYS A 61 13.09 -7.44 -1.55
N LYS A 62 13.63 -6.63 -0.64
CA LYS A 62 15.05 -6.65 -0.25
C LYS A 62 15.49 -8.03 0.26
N LEU A 63 14.68 -8.68 1.08
CA LEU A 63 15.02 -9.96 1.71
C LEU A 63 14.84 -11.16 0.79
N THR A 64 13.89 -11.11 -0.16
CA THR A 64 13.55 -12.28 -0.98
C THR A 64 14.00 -12.19 -2.43
N GLY A 65 14.22 -10.98 -2.94
CA GLY A 65 14.40 -10.72 -4.37
C GLY A 65 13.17 -11.05 -5.24
N LYS A 66 12.04 -11.42 -4.64
CA LYS A 66 10.80 -11.76 -5.33
C LYS A 66 9.99 -10.50 -5.63
N THR A 67 9.10 -10.61 -6.63
CA THR A 67 8.18 -9.54 -6.99
C THR A 67 7.28 -9.18 -5.82
N THR A 68 7.16 -7.89 -5.51
CA THR A 68 6.29 -7.40 -4.43
C THR A 68 5.22 -6.43 -4.93
N ILE A 69 4.04 -6.54 -4.32
CA ILE A 69 2.89 -5.66 -4.51
C ILE A 69 2.71 -4.85 -3.23
N THR A 70 2.86 -3.53 -3.32
CA THR A 70 2.52 -2.62 -2.22
C THR A 70 1.05 -2.21 -2.28
N VAL A 71 0.45 -1.90 -1.13
CA VAL A 71 -0.85 -1.23 -1.04
C VAL A 71 -0.98 -0.52 0.30
N GLY A 72 -1.65 0.62 0.30
CA GLY A 72 -1.97 1.39 1.51
C GLY A 72 -2.06 2.87 1.20
N SER A 73 -3.25 3.45 1.26
CA SER A 73 -3.51 4.88 0.98
C SER A 73 -2.96 5.40 -0.36
N VAL A 74 -2.97 4.58 -1.41
CA VAL A 74 -2.58 5.02 -2.77
C VAL A 74 -3.59 6.05 -3.27
N GLY A 75 -3.11 7.28 -3.54
CA GLY A 75 -3.93 8.40 -3.98
C GLY A 75 -4.93 8.92 -2.93
N LEU A 76 -4.70 8.61 -1.64
CA LEU A 76 -5.53 9.07 -0.51
C LEU A 76 -4.68 9.78 0.53
N ASP A 77 -5.19 10.87 1.08
CA ASP A 77 -4.52 11.60 2.17
C ASP A 77 -4.65 10.94 3.56
N GLU A 78 -3.81 11.37 4.51
CA GLU A 78 -3.71 10.91 5.89
C GLU A 78 -4.99 11.13 6.71
N GLU A 79 -5.82 12.10 6.30
CA GLU A 79 -7.17 12.38 6.81
C GLU A 79 -8.21 11.25 6.55
N PHE A 80 -7.80 10.11 6.01
CA PHE A 80 -8.70 8.95 5.95
C PHE A 80 -9.14 8.44 7.34
N VAL A 81 -8.35 8.69 8.39
CA VAL A 81 -8.79 8.38 9.77
C VAL A 81 -9.86 9.38 10.23
N SER A 82 -9.71 10.67 9.89
CA SER A 82 -10.72 11.70 10.17
C SER A 82 -11.97 11.56 9.29
N LEU A 83 -11.93 10.90 8.13
CA LEU A 83 -13.13 10.51 7.39
C LEU A 83 -14.09 9.62 8.21
N TYR A 84 -13.53 8.68 8.98
CA TYR A 84 -14.33 7.77 9.83
C TYR A 84 -14.75 8.41 11.17
N THR A 85 -14.03 9.42 11.66
CA THR A 85 -14.31 10.08 12.95
C THR A 85 -15.01 11.45 12.83
N GLU A 86 -14.85 12.16 11.72
CA GLU A 86 -15.23 13.57 11.55
C GLU A 86 -15.95 13.89 10.20
N GLY A 87 -16.04 12.95 9.26
CA GLY A 87 -16.83 13.11 8.03
C GLY A 87 -16.29 14.15 7.04
N LYS A 88 -15.02 14.55 7.14
CA LYS A 88 -14.37 15.46 6.18
C LYS A 88 -13.69 14.66 5.07
N GLY A 89 -13.95 15.02 3.81
CA GLY A 89 -13.36 14.36 2.64
C GLY A 89 -11.83 14.39 2.62
N ALA A 90 -11.19 13.33 2.13
CA ALA A 90 -9.73 13.29 1.98
C ALA A 90 -9.28 14.13 0.76
N GLY A 91 -8.33 15.04 0.93
CA GLY A 91 -7.70 15.72 -0.19
C GLY A 91 -7.02 14.77 -1.18
N HIS A 92 -6.74 15.24 -2.39
CA HIS A 92 -5.85 14.52 -3.31
C HIS A 92 -4.40 14.64 -2.80
N LYS A 93 -3.82 13.54 -2.32
CA LYS A 93 -2.37 13.46 -2.10
C LYS A 93 -1.70 13.03 -3.39
N ASP A 94 -0.66 13.76 -3.76
CA ASP A 94 0.22 13.47 -4.88
C ASP A 94 0.78 12.03 -4.77
N ILE A 95 0.91 11.35 -5.90
CA ILE A 95 1.50 9.99 -5.98
C ILE A 95 3.01 10.04 -6.20
N ASN A 96 3.62 11.23 -6.24
CA ASN A 96 5.07 11.39 -6.47
C ASN A 96 5.93 10.55 -5.51
N GLU A 97 5.62 10.48 -4.22
CA GLU A 97 6.38 9.61 -3.29
C GLU A 97 6.24 8.12 -3.64
N LEU A 98 5.05 7.69 -4.09
CA LEU A 98 4.83 6.32 -4.54
C LEU A 98 5.66 6.01 -5.79
N LEU A 99 5.72 6.95 -6.73
CA LEU A 99 6.50 6.83 -7.96
C LEU A 99 8.01 6.81 -7.67
N GLU A 100 8.50 7.69 -6.79
CA GLU A 100 9.91 7.70 -6.38
C GLU A 100 10.33 6.36 -5.75
N ARG A 101 9.51 5.80 -4.86
CA ARG A 101 9.77 4.48 -4.26
C ARG A 101 9.72 3.34 -5.27
N LEU A 102 8.83 3.44 -6.27
CA LEU A 102 8.76 2.49 -7.38
C LEU A 102 10.04 2.56 -8.23
N ASP A 103 10.51 3.77 -8.57
CA ASP A 103 11.75 4.01 -9.32
C ASP A 103 13.00 3.55 -8.55
N ASN A 104 12.98 3.69 -7.22
CA ASN A 104 13.99 3.13 -6.31
C ASN A 104 13.90 1.60 -6.14
N ASN A 105 13.02 0.94 -6.89
CA ASN A 105 12.84 -0.51 -6.91
C ASN A 105 12.43 -1.09 -5.54
N GLU A 106 11.73 -0.32 -4.70
CA GLU A 106 11.23 -0.81 -3.39
C GLU A 106 10.09 -1.82 -3.55
N PHE A 107 9.33 -1.76 -4.64
CA PHE A 107 8.32 -2.75 -5.01
C PHE A 107 8.16 -2.80 -6.53
N ASP A 108 7.37 -3.74 -7.04
CA ASP A 108 7.20 -3.94 -8.49
C ASP A 108 5.81 -3.52 -8.97
N LEU A 109 4.82 -3.66 -8.09
CA LEU A 109 3.42 -3.45 -8.42
C LEU A 109 2.74 -2.66 -7.30
N VAL A 110 1.72 -1.90 -7.67
CA VAL A 110 0.88 -1.14 -6.75
C VAL A 110 -0.54 -1.63 -6.88
N ALA A 111 -1.12 -2.15 -5.80
CA ALA A 111 -2.54 -2.40 -5.73
C ALA A 111 -3.29 -1.13 -5.34
N VAL A 112 -4.31 -0.79 -6.12
CA VAL A 112 -5.16 0.39 -5.95
C VAL A 112 -6.54 -0.08 -5.49
N GLY A 113 -7.12 0.59 -4.50
CA GLY A 113 -8.37 0.16 -3.86
C GLY A 113 -9.44 1.24 -3.91
N ARG A 114 -9.65 1.91 -2.77
CA ARG A 114 -10.71 2.91 -2.54
C ARG A 114 -10.78 4.01 -3.61
N THR A 115 -9.67 4.48 -4.17
CA THR A 115 -9.68 5.46 -5.26
C THR A 115 -10.40 4.95 -6.51
N LEU A 116 -10.29 3.65 -6.83
CA LEU A 116 -11.03 3.05 -7.94
C LEU A 116 -12.54 2.94 -7.69
N LEU A 117 -12.97 2.88 -6.42
CA LEU A 117 -14.39 2.86 -6.08
C LEU A 117 -15.05 4.21 -6.36
N SER A 118 -14.31 5.31 -6.26
CA SER A 118 -14.83 6.65 -6.57
C SER A 118 -14.52 7.09 -7.99
N ASP A 119 -13.45 6.57 -8.59
CA ASP A 119 -13.04 6.93 -9.94
C ASP A 119 -12.61 5.68 -10.72
N PRO A 120 -13.53 4.98 -11.41
CA PRO A 120 -13.18 3.81 -12.22
C PRO A 120 -12.16 4.13 -13.33
N ALA A 121 -12.08 5.40 -13.76
CA ALA A 121 -11.14 5.87 -14.77
C ALA A 121 -9.80 6.37 -14.17
N TRP A 122 -9.57 6.21 -12.86
CA TRP A 122 -8.41 6.75 -12.14
C TRP A 122 -7.08 6.43 -12.84
N VAL A 123 -6.83 5.17 -13.19
CA VAL A 123 -5.58 4.74 -13.86
C VAL A 123 -5.43 5.43 -15.22
N THR A 124 -6.52 5.54 -15.99
CA THR A 124 -6.51 6.20 -17.29
C THR A 124 -6.19 7.69 -17.15
N LYS A 125 -6.79 8.36 -16.18
CA LYS A 125 -6.53 9.78 -15.88
C LYS A 125 -5.09 10.02 -15.45
N ILE A 126 -4.54 9.17 -14.56
CA ILE A 126 -3.13 9.25 -14.16
C ILE A 126 -2.22 9.11 -15.37
N ARG A 127 -2.44 8.09 -16.22
CA ARG A 127 -1.66 7.88 -17.45
C ARG A 127 -1.71 9.09 -18.40
N GLU A 128 -2.84 9.77 -18.46
CA GLU A 128 -3.06 10.95 -19.31
C GLU A 128 -2.64 12.27 -18.68
N GLY A 129 -2.09 12.25 -17.45
CA GLY A 129 -1.72 13.47 -16.72
C GLY A 129 -2.92 14.29 -16.22
N ARG A 130 -4.13 13.73 -16.26
CA ARG A 130 -5.38 14.38 -15.84
C ARG A 130 -5.59 14.30 -14.33
N ILE A 131 -4.57 14.70 -13.57
CA ILE A 131 -4.57 14.61 -12.10
C ILE A 131 -5.64 15.52 -11.49
N HIS A 132 -5.93 16.66 -12.11
CA HIS A 132 -6.99 17.59 -11.68
C HIS A 132 -8.41 17.03 -11.89
N ASP A 133 -8.58 15.97 -12.68
CA ASP A 133 -9.88 15.33 -12.95
C ASP A 133 -10.17 14.15 -12.01
N LEU A 134 -9.25 13.82 -11.11
CA LEU A 134 -9.40 12.69 -10.20
C LEU A 134 -10.56 12.96 -9.23
N GLN A 135 -11.33 11.92 -8.92
CA GLN A 135 -12.36 12.01 -7.88
C GLN A 135 -11.81 11.49 -6.55
N THR A 136 -12.02 12.26 -5.49
CA THR A 136 -11.71 11.86 -4.12
C THR A 136 -12.61 10.72 -3.68
N PHE A 137 -12.07 9.81 -2.85
CA PHE A 137 -12.87 8.81 -2.19
C PHE A 137 -13.87 9.41 -1.19
N THR A 138 -15.14 9.03 -1.32
CA THR A 138 -16.19 9.34 -0.32
C THR A 138 -16.89 8.07 0.15
N LEU A 139 -17.53 8.12 1.32
CA LEU A 139 -18.25 6.96 1.86
C LEU A 139 -19.45 6.55 1.00
N GLU A 140 -20.03 7.49 0.24
CA GLU A 140 -21.12 7.24 -0.69
C GLU A 140 -20.71 6.29 -1.82
N ALA A 141 -19.44 6.31 -2.23
CA ALA A 141 -18.92 5.43 -3.26
C ALA A 141 -19.02 3.94 -2.87
N LEU A 142 -19.10 3.60 -1.57
CA LEU A 142 -19.34 2.22 -1.12
C LEU A 142 -20.75 1.70 -1.43
N LYS A 143 -21.68 2.58 -1.81
CA LYS A 143 -23.09 2.25 -2.08
C LYS A 143 -23.41 2.18 -3.57
N MET A 144 -22.44 2.49 -4.44
CA MET A 144 -22.64 2.57 -5.89
C MET A 144 -21.75 1.54 -6.59
N LEU A 145 -22.27 0.94 -7.67
CA LEU A 145 -21.52 0.08 -8.59
C LEU A 145 -21.65 0.72 -9.98
N PHE A 146 -20.52 0.94 -10.66
CA PHE A 146 -20.44 1.53 -11.99
C PHE A 146 -20.50 0.46 -13.09
#